data_AF-A0A417LPU1-F1
#
_entry.id   AF-A0A417LPU1-F1
#
_cell.length_a   1.000
_cell.length_b   1.000
_cell.length_c   1.000
_cell.angle_alpha   90.00
_cell.angle_beta   90.00
_cell.angle_gamma   90.00
#
_symmetry.space_group_name_H-M   'P 1'
#
loop_
_entity.id
_entity.type
_entity.pdbx_description
1 polymer ?
#
loop_
_entity_poly.entity_id
_entity_poly.type
_entity_poly.pdbx_seq_one_letter_code
_entity_poly.pdbx_strand_id
1 'polypeptide(L)'
;MAAEWKETLGTEREISAFMLELGIPAHLRGYYYLREAVLLAVSDMELVGSVTKLLYPVIARRYKTTLQRVERAIRNAVEVSWERGNPEVFEDLFGFSRETGAPRPTNSEYIARIADKIRMDATTGEKIEK
;
A
#
# COMPACT_ATOMS: atom_id res chain seq x y z
N MET A 1 9.13 21.98 8.00
CA MET A 1 8.12 22.57 7.10
C MET A 1 8.39 22.26 5.62
N ALA A 2 9.12 23.04 4.82
CA ALA A 2 9.23 22.75 3.37
C ALA A 2 9.90 21.40 3.01
N ALA A 3 10.85 20.94 3.84
CA ALA A 3 11.54 19.66 3.66
C ALA A 3 10.62 18.44 3.93
N GLU A 4 9.90 18.43 5.06
CA GLU A 4 8.95 17.35 5.43
C GLU A 4 7.84 17.16 4.38
N TRP A 5 7.36 18.25 3.79
CA TRP A 5 6.35 18.19 2.73
C TRP A 5 6.92 17.65 1.40
N LYS A 6 8.18 17.96 1.10
CA LYS A 6 8.86 17.47 -0.11
C LYS A 6 9.15 15.97 -0.01
N GLU A 7 9.53 15.51 1.18
CA GLU A 7 9.76 14.10 1.50
C GLU A 7 8.45 13.30 1.42
N THR A 8 7.36 13.80 2.02
CA THR A 8 6.04 13.18 1.92
C THR A 8 5.55 13.03 0.47
N LEU A 9 5.78 14.06 -0.37
CA LEU A 9 5.42 14.02 -1.80
C LEU A 9 6.28 13.04 -2.60
N GLY A 10 7.55 12.83 -2.21
CA GLY A 10 8.43 11.82 -2.80
C GLY A 10 7.89 10.41 -2.54
N THR A 11 7.66 10.08 -1.28
CA THR A 11 7.11 8.79 -0.86
C THR A 11 5.73 8.53 -1.45
N GLU A 12 4.84 9.54 -1.51
CA GLU A 12 3.52 9.39 -2.13
C GLU A 12 3.63 9.00 -3.62
N ARG A 13 4.58 9.59 -4.36
CA ARG A 13 4.82 9.27 -5.77
C ARG A 13 5.35 7.85 -5.96
N GLU A 14 6.30 7.44 -5.12
CA GLU A 14 6.85 6.08 -5.13
C GLU A 14 5.77 5.03 -4.84
N ILE A 15 4.98 5.24 -3.79
CA ILE A 15 3.83 4.37 -3.48
C ILE A 15 2.86 4.33 -4.67
N SER A 16 2.54 5.49 -5.26
CA SER A 16 1.62 5.57 -6.40
C SER A 16 2.14 4.80 -7.62
N ALA A 17 3.44 4.89 -7.92
CA ALA A 17 4.05 4.17 -9.03
C ALA A 17 4.01 2.66 -8.79
N PHE A 18 4.40 2.21 -7.60
CA PHE A 18 4.41 0.79 -7.25
C PHE A 18 3.00 0.18 -7.23
N MET A 19 1.99 0.93 -6.77
CA MET A 19 0.60 0.50 -6.82
C MET A 19 0.09 0.30 -8.27
N LEU A 20 0.55 1.12 -9.21
CA LEU A 20 0.19 0.96 -10.63
C LEU A 20 0.86 -0.29 -11.23
N GLU A 21 2.11 -0.55 -10.88
CA GLU A 21 2.87 -1.74 -11.28
C GLU A 21 2.21 -3.04 -10.77
N LEU A 22 1.71 -3.02 -9.53
CA LEU A 22 0.90 -4.11 -8.96
C LEU A 22 -0.46 -4.31 -9.66
N GLY A 23 -0.85 -3.40 -10.56
CA GLY A 23 -2.09 -3.51 -11.33
C GLY A 23 -3.30 -2.86 -10.66
N ILE A 24 -3.11 -1.95 -9.69
CA ILE A 24 -4.21 -1.25 -9.01
C ILE A 24 -4.66 -0.04 -9.86
N PRO A 25 -5.89 -0.01 -10.38
CA PRO A 25 -6.32 1.09 -11.23
C PRO A 25 -6.53 2.39 -10.43
N ALA A 26 -5.93 3.50 -10.89
CA ALA A 26 -5.99 4.80 -10.22
C ALA A 26 -7.40 5.43 -10.10
N HIS A 27 -8.37 4.95 -10.87
CA HIS A 27 -9.76 5.43 -10.80
C HIS A 27 -10.54 4.79 -9.64
N LEU A 28 -10.03 3.74 -8.99
CA LEU A 28 -10.72 3.08 -7.88
C LEU A 28 -10.61 3.93 -6.61
N ARG A 29 -11.70 4.01 -5.83
CA ARG A 29 -11.66 4.60 -4.48
C ARG A 29 -10.65 3.89 -3.57
N GLY A 30 -10.49 2.58 -3.75
CA GLY A 30 -9.52 1.77 -3.03
C GLY A 30 -8.08 2.20 -3.27
N TYR A 31 -7.76 2.74 -4.45
CA TYR A 31 -6.42 3.27 -4.75
C TYR A 31 -6.04 4.40 -3.77
N TYR A 32 -6.91 5.40 -3.63
CA TYR A 32 -6.66 6.54 -2.73
C TYR A 32 -6.56 6.13 -1.26
N TYR A 33 -7.43 5.23 -0.82
CA TYR A 33 -7.42 4.76 0.57
C TYR A 33 -6.20 3.87 0.86
N LEU A 34 -5.81 3.02 -0.09
CA LEU A 34 -4.66 2.15 0.07
C LEU A 34 -3.36 2.95 0.07
N ARG A 35 -3.21 3.95 -0.81
CA ARG A 35 -2.06 4.85 -0.80
C ARG A 35 -1.91 5.58 0.54
N GLU A 36 -3.02 6.07 1.08
CA GLU A 36 -3.05 6.68 2.41
C GLU A 36 -2.69 5.68 3.51
N ALA A 37 -3.23 4.46 3.43
CA ALA A 37 -2.94 3.40 4.40
C ALA A 37 -1.45 3.03 4.41
N VAL A 38 -0.85 2.89 3.23
CA VAL A 38 0.58 2.61 3.06
C VAL A 38 1.42 3.77 3.55
N LEU A 39 1.08 5.02 3.20
CA LEU A 39 1.83 6.19 3.66
C LEU A 39 1.88 6.27 5.19
N LEU A 40 0.72 6.05 5.85
CA LEU A 40 0.65 5.99 7.31
C LEU A 40 1.45 4.81 7.87
N ALA A 41 1.41 3.64 7.24
CA ALA A 41 2.15 2.46 7.67
C ALA A 41 3.67 2.60 7.47
N VAL A 42 4.13 3.31 6.44
CA VAL A 42 5.55 3.63 6.24
C VAL A 42 6.08 4.46 7.40
N SER A 43 5.30 5.44 7.87
CA SER A 43 5.65 6.25 9.04
C SER A 43 5.55 5.46 10.35
N ASP A 44 4.53 4.61 10.50
CA ASP A 44 4.29 3.81 11.70
C ASP A 44 3.70 2.43 11.35
N MET A 45 4.57 1.41 11.36
CA MET A 45 4.19 0.03 11.02
C MET A 45 3.29 -0.61 12.08
N GLU A 46 3.21 -0.08 13.31
CA GLU A 46 2.31 -0.64 14.33
C GLU A 46 0.82 -0.49 13.92
N LEU A 47 0.51 0.48 13.06
CA LEU A 47 -0.84 0.71 12.54
C LEU A 47 -1.39 -0.48 11.74
N VAL A 48 -0.51 -1.27 11.11
CA VAL A 48 -0.88 -2.48 10.37
C VAL A 48 -1.42 -3.56 11.33
N GLY A 49 -0.90 -3.64 12.55
CA GLY A 49 -1.41 -4.57 13.58
C GLY A 49 -2.83 -4.24 14.04
N SER A 50 -3.31 -3.02 13.79
CA SER A 50 -4.61 -2.52 14.25
C SER A 50 -5.40 -1.81 13.15
N VAL A 51 -5.46 -2.38 11.94
CA VAL A 51 -6.09 -1.70 10.79
C VAL A 51 -7.55 -1.28 11.03
N THR A 52 -8.35 -2.12 11.70
CA THR A 52 -9.78 -1.83 11.91
C THR A 52 -10.03 -0.80 13.01
N LYS A 53 -9.13 -0.72 13.99
CA LYS A 53 -9.29 0.12 15.18
C LYS A 53 -8.58 1.47 15.06
N LEU A 54 -7.48 1.53 14.30
CA LEU A 54 -6.64 2.73 14.18
C LEU A 54 -6.58 3.24 12.74
N LEU A 55 -6.08 2.43 11.80
CA LEU A 55 -5.80 2.88 10.43
C LEU A 55 -7.06 3.28 9.65
N TYR A 56 -8.05 2.40 9.55
CA TYR A 56 -9.28 2.69 8.80
C TYR A 56 -10.08 3.85 9.38
N PRO A 57 -10.23 4.02 10.71
CA PRO A 57 -10.85 5.22 11.28
C PRO A 57 -10.16 6.53 10.90
N VAL A 58 -8.83 6.56 10.82
CA VAL A 58 -8.08 7.76 10.39
C VAL A 58 -8.40 8.11 8.94
N ILE A 59 -8.34 7.13 8.04
CA ILE A 59 -8.66 7.30 6.62
C ILE A 59 -10.14 7.70 6.44
N ALA A 60 -11.04 7.06 7.17
CA ALA A 60 -12.48 7.33 7.12
C ALA A 60 -12.79 8.80 7.48
N ARG A 61 -12.15 9.33 8.52
CA ARG A 61 -12.28 10.76 8.89
C ARG A 61 -11.74 11.67 7.80
N ARG A 62 -10.55 11.39 7.25
CA ARG A 62 -9.91 12.20 6.19
C ARG A 62 -10.76 12.28 4.93
N TYR A 63 -11.33 11.16 4.50
CA TYR A 63 -12.13 11.06 3.27
C TYR A 63 -13.64 11.24 3.50
N LYS A 64 -14.06 11.67 4.69
CA LYS A 64 -15.47 11.87 5.08
C LYS A 64 -16.35 10.67 4.71
N THR A 65 -15.91 9.48 5.11
CA THR A 65 -16.57 8.20 4.81
C THR A 65 -16.59 7.29 6.05
N THR A 66 -17.01 6.03 5.90
CA THR A 66 -17.05 5.06 7.01
C THR A 66 -15.91 4.05 6.93
N LEU A 67 -15.49 3.50 8.08
CA LEU A 67 -14.43 2.49 8.12
C LEU A 67 -14.78 1.24 7.30
N GLN A 68 -16.06 0.85 7.23
CA GLN A 68 -16.51 -0.28 6.41
C GLN A 68 -16.37 0.00 4.92
N ARG A 69 -16.60 1.25 4.49
CA ARG A 69 -16.39 1.67 3.10
C ARG A 69 -14.91 1.74 2.75
N VAL A 70 -14.05 2.16 3.69
CA VAL A 70 -12.59 2.14 3.52
C VAL A 70 -12.12 0.71 3.32
N GLU A 71 -12.45 -0.17 4.25
CA GLU A 71 -12.07 -1.58 4.23
C GLU A 71 -12.54 -2.27 2.95
N ARG A 72 -13.83 -2.13 2.59
CA ARG A 72 -14.38 -2.72 1.36
C ARG A 72 -13.70 -2.20 0.10
N ALA A 73 -13.42 -0.90 0.04
CA ALA A 73 -12.77 -0.31 -1.13
C ALA A 73 -11.32 -0.78 -1.28
N ILE A 74 -10.58 -0.90 -0.16
CA ILE A 74 -9.23 -1.49 -0.17
C ILE A 74 -9.29 -2.96 -0.59
N ARG A 75 -10.21 -3.76 -0.02
CA ARG A 75 -10.39 -5.17 -0.42
C ARG A 75 -10.63 -5.31 -1.92
N ASN A 76 -11.49 -4.46 -2.50
CA ASN A 76 -11.74 -4.45 -3.94
C ASN A 76 -10.48 -4.09 -4.74
N ALA A 77 -9.70 -3.08 -4.31
CA ALA A 77 -8.44 -2.75 -4.96
C ALA A 77 -7.45 -3.93 -4.94
N VAL A 78 -7.31 -4.61 -3.80
CA VAL A 78 -6.44 -5.81 -3.67
C VAL A 78 -6.95 -6.96 -4.54
N GLU A 79 -8.26 -7.20 -4.58
CA GLU A 79 -8.87 -8.20 -5.47
C GLU A 79 -8.56 -7.94 -6.94
N VAL A 80 -8.77 -6.70 -7.40
CA VAL A 80 -8.49 -6.32 -8.79
C VAL A 80 -7.00 -6.46 -9.11
N SER A 81 -6.13 -6.06 -8.18
CA SER A 81 -4.68 -6.23 -8.29
C SER A 81 -4.29 -7.70 -8.41
N TRP A 82 -4.89 -8.56 -7.60
CA TRP A 82 -4.61 -10.00 -7.60
C TRP A 82 -5.11 -10.70 -8.86
N GLU A 83 -6.27 -10.32 -9.36
CA GLU A 83 -6.87 -10.95 -10.54
C GLU A 83 -6.24 -10.50 -11.86
N ARG A 84 -5.69 -9.29 -11.92
CA ARG A 84 -5.26 -8.65 -13.19
C ARG A 84 -3.83 -8.11 -13.19
N GLY A 85 -3.16 -8.08 -12.04
CA GLY A 85 -1.78 -7.61 -11.90
C GLY A 85 -0.77 -8.61 -12.45
N ASN A 86 0.48 -8.18 -12.56
CA ASN A 86 1.56 -9.03 -13.04
C ASN A 86 1.96 -10.06 -11.96
N PRO A 87 1.81 -11.38 -12.19
CA PRO A 87 2.21 -12.42 -11.24
C PRO A 87 3.67 -12.31 -10.81
N GLU A 88 4.59 -11.94 -11.70
CA GLU A 88 6.03 -11.82 -11.39
C GLU A 88 6.27 -10.78 -10.30
N VAL A 89 5.61 -9.62 -10.39
CA VAL A 89 5.70 -8.55 -9.37
C VAL A 89 5.14 -9.04 -8.02
N PHE A 90 4.11 -9.88 -8.04
CA PHE A 90 3.57 -10.48 -6.83
C PHE A 90 4.54 -11.49 -6.21
N GLU A 91 5.21 -12.32 -7.01
CA GLU A 91 6.22 -13.27 -6.51
C GLU A 91 7.41 -12.53 -5.90
N ASP A 92 7.89 -11.47 -6.55
CA ASP A 92 8.98 -10.65 -6.04
C ASP A 92 8.62 -9.96 -4.70
N LEU A 93 7.37 -9.49 -4.56
CA LEU A 93 6.94 -8.74 -3.37
C LEU A 93 6.48 -9.64 -2.22
N PHE A 94 5.73 -10.70 -2.52
CA PHE A 94 5.06 -11.54 -1.52
C PHE A 94 5.72 -12.93 -1.39
N GLY A 95 6.53 -13.36 -2.35
CA GLY A 95 7.05 -14.72 -2.46
C GLY A 95 6.04 -15.72 -3.03
N PHE A 96 4.88 -15.24 -3.49
CA PHE A 96 3.82 -16.04 -4.07
C PHE A 96 2.94 -15.20 -4.98
N SER A 97 2.23 -15.86 -5.90
CA SER A 97 1.30 -15.23 -6.82
C SER A 97 0.03 -16.05 -6.98
N ARG A 98 -0.87 -15.57 -7.83
CA ARG A 98 -2.03 -16.34 -8.25
C ARG A 98 -1.63 -17.64 -8.95
N GLU A 99 -0.54 -17.61 -9.71
CA GLU A 99 -0.07 -18.77 -10.50
C GLU A 99 0.53 -19.87 -9.61
N THR A 100 1.09 -19.49 -8.44
CA THR A 100 1.56 -20.47 -7.44
C THR A 100 0.42 -21.17 -6.69
N GLY A 101 -0.85 -20.82 -6.95
CA GLY A 101 -2.01 -21.38 -6.26
C GLY A 101 -2.19 -20.90 -4.81
N ALA A 102 -1.45 -19.86 -4.41
CA ALA A 102 -1.58 -19.27 -3.08
C ALA A 102 -2.90 -18.49 -2.94
N PRO A 103 -3.43 -18.32 -1.71
CA PRO A 103 -4.58 -17.45 -1.51
C PRO A 103 -4.21 -15.98 -1.72
N ARG A 104 -5.19 -15.17 -2.14
CA ARG A 104 -5.05 -13.72 -2.22
C ARG A 104 -4.63 -13.14 -0.85
N PRO A 105 -3.66 -12.20 -0.80
CA PRO A 105 -3.30 -11.53 0.44
C PRO A 105 -4.47 -10.74 1.04
N THR A 106 -4.52 -10.71 2.37
CA THR A 106 -5.45 -9.85 3.12
C THR A 106 -5.07 -8.37 2.97
N ASN A 107 -6.00 -7.46 3.25
CA ASN A 107 -5.72 -6.02 3.19
C ASN A 107 -4.53 -5.63 4.08
N SER A 108 -4.43 -6.22 5.28
CA SER A 108 -3.34 -5.92 6.21
C SER A 108 -2.00 -6.41 5.69
N GLU A 109 -1.91 -7.65 5.19
CA GLU A 109 -0.69 -8.18 4.58
C GLU A 109 -0.25 -7.35 3.38
N TYR A 110 -1.21 -6.93 2.57
CA TYR A 110 -0.96 -6.10 1.40
C TYR A 110 -0.38 -4.74 1.76
N ILE A 111 -0.99 -4.05 2.73
CA ILE A 111 -0.48 -2.77 3.24
C ILE A 111 0.92 -2.96 3.85
N ALA A 112 1.11 -4.01 4.66
CA ALA A 112 2.37 -4.30 5.33
C ALA A 112 3.52 -4.48 4.34
N ARG A 113 3.30 -5.30 3.31
CA ARG A 113 4.34 -5.66 2.33
C ARG A 113 4.74 -4.49 1.46
N ILE A 114 3.77 -3.69 1.02
CA ILE A 114 4.08 -2.47 0.27
C ILE A 114 4.84 -1.48 1.17
N ALA A 115 4.38 -1.24 2.40
CA ALA A 115 5.05 -0.31 3.30
C ALA A 115 6.48 -0.74 3.63
N ASP A 116 6.71 -2.03 3.86
CA ASP A 116 8.03 -2.61 4.11
C ASP A 116 8.96 -2.44 2.90
N LYS A 117 8.49 -2.75 1.68
CA LYS A 117 9.26 -2.55 0.44
C LYS A 117 9.71 -1.10 0.27
N ILE A 118 8.79 -0.14 0.44
CA ILE A 118 9.10 1.29 0.31
C ILE A 118 10.14 1.73 1.35
N ARG A 119 10.05 1.25 2.60
CA ARG A 119 11.05 1.53 3.65
C ARG A 119 12.43 0.95 3.32
N MET A 120 12.48 -0.26 2.76
CA MET A 120 13.73 -0.90 2.36
C MET A 120 14.39 -0.18 1.19
N ASP A 121 13.61 0.27 0.21
CA ASP A 121 14.12 1.00 -0.95
C ASP A 121 14.67 2.38 -0.54
N ALA A 122 13.98 3.08 0.36
CA ALA A 122 14.45 4.34 0.94
C ALA A 122 15.79 4.17 1.68
N THR A 123 15.99 3.03 2.36
CA THR A 123 17.25 2.73 3.07
C THR A 123 18.38 2.29 2.12
N THR A 124 18.03 1.66 1.00
CA THR A 124 19.03 1.16 0.02
C THR A 124 19.59 2.30 -0.83
N GLY A 125 18.84 3.39 -1.02
CA GLY A 125 19.27 4.60 -1.72
C GLY A 125 20.45 5.35 -1.08
N GLU A 126 20.79 5.09 0.19
CA GLU A 126 21.91 5.75 0.88
C GLU A 126 23.27 5.01 0.72
N LYS A 127 23.33 3.83 0.08
CA LYS A 127 24.54 2.99 0.09
C LYS A 127 25.25 2.76 -1.25
N ILE A 128 24.85 3.44 -2.33
CA ILE A 128 25.52 3.27 -3.63
C ILE A 128 25.91 4.63 -4.23
N GLU A 129 26.76 5.36 -3.53
CA GLU A 129 27.80 6.16 -4.17
C GLU A 129 29.15 5.57 -3.76
N LYS A 130 29.77 4.84 -4.70
CA LYS A 130 31.20 4.55 -4.74
C LYS A 130 31.71 4.90 -6.12
#